data_AF-A0A929A8R8-F1
#
_entry.id   AF-A0A929A8R8-F1
#
_cell.length_a   1.000
_cell.length_b   1.000
_cell.length_c   1.000
_cell.angle_alpha   90.00
_cell.angle_beta   90.00
_cell.angle_gamma   90.00
#
_symmetry.space_group_name_H-M   'P 1'
#
loop_
_entity.id
_entity.type
_entity.pdbx_description
1 polymer ?
#
loop_
_entity_poly.entity_id
_entity_poly.type
_entity_poly.pdbx_seq_one_letter_code
_entity_poly.pdbx_strand_id
1 'polypeptide(L)'
;MKRSIVMGLLTVLLVISGGCFGTLQDETSPNPSFETFADWCRHQDSLTLEAQHTVESLLEAAGTQECNQAEGRLTNLTEIDLEFNQIVDVAPLASLTNLTILGLEFNQIVDVAPLASLTNLTELSLYSNRIEDVAPLASLTNLTELSLASNRIEDVSPLASLTNLTMLYLYSNRIEDVLPLASLTNLTMLSLFSNHIEDVSPLANLPNLNQLWLSLNPIVDMAPLARLTNLTYLFLNSNQIEDVSPLANLTNLTELGLKGNRIEDVSPLANLTNLTRLSLADNQIVDVSPLANLTNLTSLSLFYNWIEDVSPLTSLTNLTYLSLNSNPIEDVSPLANLTNLTSLNLSPNLIEDVSPLANLTNLTELNLSRNLIEDVSPLANLTNLTRLFLADNQIVDVSPLANLTNLNELELGDNPLANQTCPVQPETICQF
;
A
#
# COMPACT_ATOMS: atom_id res chain seq x y z
N MET A 1 45.44 -38.54 18.70
CA MET A 1 46.28 -38.82 17.52
C MET A 1 46.81 -37.51 16.98
N LYS A 2 48.11 -37.28 17.14
CA LYS A 2 48.88 -36.16 16.58
C LYS A 2 49.44 -36.56 15.21
N ARG A 3 49.61 -35.58 14.31
CA ARG A 3 50.61 -35.39 13.22
C ARG A 3 50.00 -34.35 12.27
N SER A 4 50.46 -33.12 12.05
CA SER A 4 51.74 -32.40 12.14
C SER A 4 52.81 -32.79 11.11
N ILE A 5 53.31 -31.74 10.42
CA ILE A 5 54.56 -31.54 9.65
C ILE A 5 54.60 -32.27 8.27
N VAL A 6 55.08 -31.75 7.12
CA VAL A 6 56.22 -30.86 6.84
C VAL A 6 56.12 -30.21 5.44
N MET A 7 56.63 -28.97 5.41
CA MET A 7 56.97 -28.05 4.32
C MET A 7 58.22 -28.51 3.53
N GLY A 8 58.20 -28.46 2.19
CA GLY A 8 59.36 -28.77 1.35
C GLY A 8 59.53 -27.79 0.21
N LEU A 9 60.47 -26.85 0.37
CA LEU A 9 61.05 -26.06 -0.72
C LEU A 9 61.79 -26.96 -1.72
N LEU A 10 61.65 -26.71 -3.01
CA LEU A 10 62.68 -27.05 -3.99
C LEU A 10 62.82 -25.94 -5.04
N THR A 11 63.94 -25.23 -4.96
CA THR A 11 64.52 -24.36 -5.98
C THR A 11 65.16 -25.19 -7.10
N VAL A 12 64.89 -24.91 -8.37
CA VAL A 12 65.81 -25.21 -9.49
C VAL A 12 65.80 -24.06 -10.52
N LEU A 13 67.01 -23.74 -10.98
CA LEU A 13 67.45 -22.60 -11.79
C LEU A 13 66.89 -22.49 -13.22
N LEU A 14 66.84 -21.22 -13.64
CA LEU A 14 67.01 -20.63 -14.98
C LEU A 14 67.56 -21.51 -16.12
N VAL A 15 66.89 -21.40 -17.29
CA VAL A 15 67.55 -21.24 -18.60
C VAL A 15 66.87 -20.11 -19.37
N ILE A 16 67.71 -19.23 -19.94
CA ILE A 16 67.40 -17.98 -20.63
C ILE A 16 67.18 -18.24 -22.13
N SER A 17 66.12 -17.65 -22.69
CA SER A 17 66.05 -17.07 -24.05
C SER A 17 64.65 -16.44 -24.17
N GLY A 18 64.40 -15.17 -24.47
CA GLY A 18 65.13 -14.14 -25.18
C GLY A 18 64.06 -13.40 -25.99
N GLY A 19 63.91 -12.07 -25.83
CA GLY A 19 63.14 -11.27 -26.77
C GLY A 19 62.25 -10.17 -26.19
N CYS A 20 62.63 -8.94 -26.53
CA CYS A 20 61.85 -7.71 -26.67
C CYS A 20 61.52 -6.88 -25.42
N PHE A 21 62.33 -5.82 -25.29
CA PHE A 21 62.01 -4.56 -24.65
C PHE A 21 60.67 -4.00 -25.13
N GLY A 22 59.75 -3.79 -24.20
CA GLY A 22 58.65 -2.83 -24.30
C GLY A 22 58.62 -2.04 -23.01
N THR A 23 58.96 -0.75 -23.09
CA THR A 23 58.93 0.20 -21.98
C THR A 23 57.52 0.27 -21.40
N LEU A 24 57.40 0.07 -20.09
CA LEU A 24 56.20 0.44 -19.32
C LEU A 24 55.99 1.94 -19.48
N GLN A 25 54.99 2.32 -20.26
CA GLN A 25 54.44 3.67 -20.24
C GLN A 25 53.49 3.75 -19.05
N ASP A 26 53.88 4.62 -18.13
CA ASP A 26 53.10 5.11 -17.01
C ASP A 26 51.92 5.92 -17.56
N GLU A 27 50.75 5.29 -17.72
CA GLU A 27 49.50 6.00 -18.02
C GLU A 27 48.95 6.64 -16.75
N THR A 28 49.54 7.76 -16.36
CA THR A 28 48.84 8.77 -15.55
C THR A 28 48.06 9.69 -16.50
N SER A 29 47.04 9.13 -17.15
CA SER A 29 45.98 9.97 -17.71
C SER A 29 45.08 10.40 -16.55
N PRO A 30 44.85 11.70 -16.32
CA PRO A 30 43.85 12.11 -15.34
C PRO A 30 42.50 11.58 -15.83
N ASN A 31 41.88 10.71 -15.03
CA ASN A 31 40.49 10.32 -15.24
C ASN A 31 39.68 11.62 -15.34
N PRO A 32 38.91 11.86 -16.41
CA PRO A 32 38.21 13.12 -16.58
C PRO A 32 37.29 13.35 -15.37
N SER A 33 37.47 14.47 -14.67
CA SER A 33 36.54 14.91 -13.64
C SER A 33 35.30 15.46 -14.34
N PHE A 34 34.17 14.76 -14.23
CA PHE A 34 32.90 15.19 -14.78
C PHE A 34 32.23 16.22 -13.85
N GLU A 35 32.41 17.51 -14.14
CA GLU A 35 31.88 18.60 -13.30
C GLU A 35 30.52 19.11 -13.80
N THR A 36 30.27 19.07 -15.11
CA THR A 36 29.04 19.55 -15.76
C THR A 36 28.34 18.43 -16.54
N PHE A 37 27.04 18.56 -16.81
CA PHE A 37 26.35 17.64 -17.71
C PHE A 37 26.97 17.66 -19.12
N ALA A 38 27.43 18.81 -19.61
CA ALA A 38 28.16 18.91 -20.87
C ALA A 38 29.44 18.06 -20.89
N ASP A 39 30.12 17.84 -19.76
CA ASP A 39 31.29 16.96 -19.68
C ASP A 39 30.88 15.50 -19.85
N TRP A 40 29.81 15.07 -19.15
CA TRP A 40 29.23 13.73 -19.30
C TRP A 40 28.82 13.47 -20.76
N CYS A 41 28.07 14.40 -21.36
CA CYS A 41 27.58 14.28 -22.73
C CYS A 41 28.69 14.20 -23.78
N ARG A 42 29.77 14.99 -23.64
CA ARG A 42 30.89 14.97 -24.61
C ARG A 42 31.74 13.71 -24.58
N HIS A 43 31.70 12.98 -23.47
CA HIS A 43 32.54 11.81 -23.25
C HIS A 43 31.73 10.52 -23.16
N GLN A 44 30.53 10.49 -23.77
CA GLN A 44 29.65 9.32 -23.80
C GLN A 44 30.40 8.02 -24.09
N ASP A 45 31.27 7.99 -25.11
CA ASP A 45 32.05 6.80 -25.51
C ASP A 45 32.96 6.23 -24.41
N SER A 46 33.27 7.01 -23.38
CA SER A 46 34.10 6.59 -22.24
C SER A 46 33.30 6.20 -20.98
N LEU A 47 31.99 6.45 -20.99
CA LEU A 47 31.10 6.16 -19.88
C LEU A 47 30.70 4.67 -19.85
N THR A 48 30.22 4.22 -18.69
CA THR A 48 29.52 2.94 -18.59
C THR A 48 28.20 2.99 -19.36
N LEU A 49 27.65 1.83 -19.76
CA LEU A 49 26.35 1.79 -20.46
C LEU A 49 25.24 2.41 -19.61
N GLU A 50 25.30 2.20 -18.29
CA GLU A 50 24.37 2.77 -17.32
C GLU A 50 24.41 4.30 -17.31
N ALA A 51 25.62 4.90 -17.29
CA ALA A 51 25.77 6.35 -17.32
C ALA A 51 25.42 6.94 -18.69
N GLN A 52 25.76 6.25 -19.79
CA GLN A 52 25.35 6.65 -21.14
C GLN A 52 23.83 6.75 -21.24
N HIS A 53 23.12 5.74 -20.75
CA HIS A 53 21.66 5.70 -20.76
C HIS A 53 21.02 6.87 -20.00
N THR A 54 21.59 7.23 -18.85
CA THR A 54 21.15 8.42 -18.10
C THR A 54 21.42 9.71 -18.87
N VAL A 55 22.58 9.83 -19.54
CA VAL A 55 22.87 10.98 -20.39
C VAL A 55 21.88 11.06 -21.55
N GLU A 56 21.54 9.95 -22.20
CA GLU A 56 20.54 9.90 -23.27
C GLU A 56 19.16 10.35 -22.77
N SER A 57 18.73 9.87 -21.60
CA SER A 57 17.48 10.27 -20.95
C SER A 57 17.46 11.79 -20.66
N LEU A 58 18.58 12.34 -20.20
CA LEU A 58 18.72 13.79 -19.95
C LEU A 58 18.77 14.62 -21.24
N LEU A 59 19.35 14.10 -22.34
CA LEU A 59 19.29 14.75 -23.65
C LEU A 59 17.87 14.77 -24.21
N GLU A 60 17.10 13.70 -24.02
CA GLU A 60 15.69 13.63 -24.36
C GLU A 60 14.87 14.65 -23.55
N ALA A 61 15.05 14.69 -22.22
CA ALA A 61 14.43 15.68 -21.35
C ALA A 61 14.81 17.12 -21.74
N ALA A 62 16.07 17.34 -22.14
CA ALA A 62 16.52 18.63 -22.65
C ALA A 62 15.98 18.96 -24.05
N GLY A 63 15.47 17.98 -24.81
CA GLY A 63 14.98 18.15 -26.18
C GLY A 63 16.09 18.55 -27.17
N THR A 64 17.31 18.07 -26.98
CA THR A 64 18.46 18.35 -27.87
C THR A 64 19.55 17.29 -27.73
N GLN A 65 20.34 17.12 -28.80
CA GLN A 65 21.54 16.25 -28.82
C GLN A 65 22.84 17.05 -28.66
N GLU A 66 22.75 18.39 -28.63
CA GLU A 66 23.90 19.27 -28.51
C GLU A 66 24.26 19.49 -27.04
N CYS A 67 25.39 18.92 -26.57
CA CYS A 67 25.76 18.89 -25.15
C CYS A 67 25.73 20.26 -24.44
N ASN A 68 26.25 21.32 -25.08
CA ASN A 68 26.25 22.66 -24.47
C ASN A 68 24.85 23.29 -24.41
N GLN A 69 23.98 22.95 -25.36
CA GLN A 69 22.59 23.40 -25.34
C GLN A 69 21.80 22.66 -24.27
N ALA A 70 22.03 21.35 -24.14
CA ALA A 70 21.42 20.53 -23.10
C ALA A 70 21.84 21.02 -21.70
N GLU A 71 23.13 21.25 -21.46
CA GLU A 71 23.65 21.86 -20.23
C GLU A 71 22.90 23.16 -19.88
N GLY A 72 22.83 24.09 -20.83
CA GLY A 72 22.16 25.37 -20.62
C GLY A 72 20.64 25.27 -20.38
N ARG A 73 19.99 24.19 -20.82
CA ARG A 73 18.58 23.92 -20.53
C ARG A 73 18.41 23.26 -19.17
N LEU A 74 19.12 22.15 -18.94
CA LEU A 74 19.01 21.32 -17.74
C LEU A 74 19.41 22.08 -16.47
N THR A 75 20.49 22.87 -16.52
CA THR A 75 20.94 23.66 -15.35
C THR A 75 19.97 24.76 -14.95
N ASN A 76 19.02 25.15 -15.79
CA ASN A 76 17.98 26.13 -15.47
C ASN A 76 16.65 25.50 -15.02
N LEU A 77 16.54 24.16 -15.05
CA LEU A 77 15.34 23.48 -14.58
C LEU A 77 15.30 23.48 -13.05
N THR A 78 14.08 23.63 -12.53
CA THR A 78 13.75 23.41 -11.11
C THR A 78 13.07 22.06 -10.89
N GLU A 79 12.60 21.43 -11.96
CA GLU A 79 11.88 20.17 -11.92
C GLU A 79 12.34 19.30 -13.07
N ILE A 80 12.58 18.02 -12.79
CA ILE A 80 12.80 17.01 -13.81
C ILE A 80 12.15 15.71 -13.35
N ASP A 81 11.43 15.08 -14.29
CA ASP A 81 10.84 13.78 -14.11
C ASP A 81 11.50 12.80 -15.08
N LEU A 82 12.07 11.73 -14.53
CA LEU A 82 12.73 10.67 -15.25
C LEU A 82 12.16 9.30 -14.87
N GLU A 83 10.87 9.22 -14.55
CA GLU A 83 10.20 7.95 -14.28
C GLU A 83 10.26 6.95 -15.46
N PHE A 84 10.25 5.65 -15.15
CA PHE A 84 10.21 4.54 -16.13
C PHE A 84 11.36 4.51 -17.16
N ASN A 85 12.47 5.18 -16.90
CA ASN A 85 13.59 5.26 -17.82
C ASN A 85 14.62 4.15 -17.67
N GLN A 86 14.45 3.16 -16.80
CA GLN A 86 15.44 2.09 -16.58
C GLN A 86 16.82 2.61 -16.11
N ILE A 87 16.88 3.81 -15.53
CA ILE A 87 18.11 4.44 -15.03
C ILE A 87 18.74 3.59 -13.93
N VAL A 88 20.05 3.40 -14.00
CA VAL A 88 20.84 2.70 -12.96
C VAL A 88 21.83 3.66 -12.30
N ASP A 89 22.53 4.47 -13.10
CA ASP A 89 23.56 5.41 -12.63
C ASP A 89 23.04 6.85 -12.70
N VAL A 90 22.90 7.49 -11.54
CA VAL A 90 22.43 8.88 -11.42
C VAL A 90 23.56 9.91 -11.36
N ALA A 91 24.82 9.51 -11.55
CA ALA A 91 25.97 10.42 -11.53
C ALA A 91 25.85 11.61 -12.49
N PRO A 92 25.30 11.46 -13.72
CA PRO A 92 25.09 12.60 -14.61
C PRO A 92 24.16 13.71 -14.07
N LEU A 93 23.31 13.40 -13.07
CA LEU A 93 22.41 14.39 -12.46
C LEU A 93 23.13 15.28 -11.43
N ALA A 94 24.30 14.90 -10.91
CA ALA A 94 24.93 15.54 -9.75
C ALA A 94 25.23 17.05 -9.93
N SER A 95 25.30 17.52 -11.17
CA SER A 95 25.55 18.93 -11.53
C SER A 95 24.27 19.79 -11.61
N LEU A 96 23.08 19.18 -11.63
CA LEU A 96 21.79 19.85 -11.81
C LEU A 96 21.27 20.47 -10.49
N THR A 97 22.10 21.27 -9.84
CA THR A 97 21.91 21.76 -8.47
C THR A 97 20.75 22.74 -8.27
N ASN A 98 20.14 23.24 -9.34
CA ASN A 98 18.96 24.12 -9.28
C ASN A 98 17.62 23.37 -9.13
N LEU A 99 17.65 22.03 -9.22
CA LEU A 99 16.46 21.21 -9.03
C LEU A 99 15.90 21.36 -7.61
N THR A 100 14.60 21.55 -7.54
CA THR A 100 13.77 21.51 -6.33
C THR A 100 12.87 20.27 -6.31
N ILE A 101 12.51 19.73 -7.48
CA ILE A 101 11.68 18.52 -7.62
C ILE A 101 12.42 17.55 -8.55
N LEU A 102 12.55 16.29 -8.11
CA LEU A 102 13.19 15.22 -8.89
C LEU A 102 12.39 13.92 -8.80
N GLY A 103 11.83 13.49 -9.94
CA GLY A 103 11.19 12.19 -10.14
C GLY A 103 12.15 11.17 -10.73
N LEU A 104 12.32 10.04 -10.05
CA LEU A 104 13.18 8.92 -10.44
C LEU A 104 12.48 7.57 -10.19
N GLU A 105 11.15 7.55 -10.22
CA GLU A 105 10.34 6.36 -9.98
C GLU A 105 10.53 5.27 -11.03
N PHE A 106 10.33 4.02 -10.63
CA PHE A 106 10.33 2.86 -11.56
C PHE A 106 11.61 2.73 -12.39
N ASN A 107 12.74 3.01 -11.76
CA ASN A 107 14.07 2.84 -12.33
C ASN A 107 14.78 1.61 -11.70
N GLN A 108 16.10 1.53 -11.82
CA GLN A 108 16.92 0.42 -11.33
C GLN A 108 18.08 0.92 -10.45
N ILE A 109 17.90 2.09 -9.82
CA ILE A 109 18.92 2.80 -9.06
C ILE A 109 19.29 2.01 -7.81
N VAL A 110 20.59 1.92 -7.54
CA VAL A 110 21.16 1.31 -6.32
C VAL A 110 21.91 2.35 -5.51
N ASP A 111 22.75 3.15 -6.18
CA ASP A 111 23.58 4.18 -5.55
C ASP A 111 22.96 5.57 -5.74
N VAL A 112 22.66 6.24 -4.62
CA VAL A 112 22.14 7.61 -4.58
C VAL A 112 23.19 8.63 -4.11
N ALA A 113 24.46 8.22 -3.95
CA ALA A 113 25.56 9.12 -3.60
C ALA A 113 25.64 10.38 -4.46
N PRO A 114 25.44 10.30 -5.79
CA PRO A 114 25.51 11.50 -6.63
C PRO A 114 24.40 12.53 -6.37
N LEU A 115 23.29 12.13 -5.74
CA LEU A 115 22.19 13.05 -5.43
C LEU A 115 22.49 13.94 -4.21
N ALA A 116 23.51 13.62 -3.40
CA ALA A 116 23.83 14.35 -2.17
C ALA A 116 24.18 15.84 -2.38
N SER A 117 24.56 16.23 -3.62
CA SER A 117 24.84 17.61 -4.00
C SER A 117 23.58 18.43 -4.31
N LEU A 118 22.43 17.78 -4.53
CA LEU A 118 21.17 18.42 -4.94
C LEU A 118 20.40 19.01 -3.75
N THR A 119 21.10 19.81 -2.94
CA THR A 119 20.62 20.31 -1.64
C THR A 119 19.42 21.27 -1.72
N ASN A 120 19.04 21.74 -2.91
CA ASN A 120 17.85 22.56 -3.14
C ASN A 120 16.56 21.72 -3.28
N LEU A 121 16.65 20.39 -3.33
CA LEU A 121 15.49 19.52 -3.42
C LEU A 121 14.55 19.72 -2.23
N THR A 122 13.27 19.95 -2.55
CA THR A 122 12.13 19.96 -1.65
C THR A 122 11.29 18.70 -1.82
N GLU A 123 11.29 18.11 -3.02
CA GLU A 123 10.57 16.88 -3.32
C GLU A 123 11.49 15.90 -4.07
N LEU A 124 11.60 14.68 -3.56
CA LEU A 124 12.39 13.62 -4.18
C LEU A 124 11.61 12.32 -4.17
N SER A 125 11.42 11.74 -5.36
CA SER A 125 10.77 10.45 -5.52
C SER A 125 11.71 9.43 -6.12
N LEU A 126 11.97 8.37 -5.34
CA LEU A 126 12.85 7.24 -5.65
C LEU A 126 12.08 5.92 -5.52
N TYR A 127 10.75 5.97 -5.63
CA TYR A 127 9.87 4.82 -5.52
C TYR A 127 10.21 3.73 -6.55
N SER A 128 10.12 2.46 -6.15
CA SER A 128 10.33 1.31 -7.02
C SER A 128 11.72 1.28 -7.69
N ASN A 129 12.76 1.32 -6.86
CA ASN A 129 14.17 1.17 -7.25
C ASN A 129 14.80 -0.04 -6.52
N ARG A 130 16.14 -0.07 -6.37
CA ARG A 130 16.89 -1.13 -5.69
C ARG A 130 17.82 -0.57 -4.61
N ILE A 131 17.42 0.55 -3.99
CA ILE A 131 18.22 1.29 -3.02
C ILE A 131 18.28 0.53 -1.70
N GLU A 132 19.47 0.43 -1.12
CA GLU A 132 19.73 -0.16 0.21
C GLU A 132 20.29 0.91 1.16
N ASP A 133 21.25 1.72 0.68
CA ASP A 133 21.89 2.78 1.45
C ASP A 133 21.29 4.15 1.13
N VAL A 134 20.72 4.80 2.14
CA VAL A 134 20.17 6.16 2.07
C VAL A 134 21.03 7.20 2.80
N ALA A 135 22.23 6.83 3.26
CA ALA A 135 23.18 7.74 3.89
C ALA A 135 23.44 9.04 3.08
N PRO A 136 23.56 8.99 1.74
CA PRO A 136 23.78 10.20 0.97
C PRO A 136 22.63 11.21 1.02
N LEU A 137 21.41 10.77 1.33
CA LEU A 137 20.25 11.66 1.37
C LEU A 137 20.21 12.54 2.62
N ALA A 138 21.02 12.25 3.65
CA ALA A 138 21.05 12.99 4.91
C ALA A 138 21.38 14.48 4.78
N SER A 139 22.01 14.89 3.66
CA SER A 139 22.34 16.30 3.35
C SER A 139 21.15 17.08 2.76
N LEU A 140 20.10 16.40 2.29
CA LEU A 140 18.97 17.00 1.58
C LEU A 140 17.93 17.59 2.55
N THR A 141 18.40 18.43 3.48
CA THR A 141 17.62 18.95 4.62
C THR A 141 16.45 19.87 4.24
N ASN A 142 16.35 20.30 2.98
CA ASN A 142 15.22 21.09 2.47
C ASN A 142 14.02 20.23 2.04
N LEU A 143 14.15 18.90 2.03
CA LEU A 143 13.07 18.00 1.66
C LEU A 143 11.85 18.17 2.57
N THR A 144 10.70 18.37 1.95
CA THR A 144 9.37 18.36 2.55
C THR A 144 8.59 17.10 2.19
N GLU A 145 8.93 16.48 1.05
CA GLU A 145 8.37 15.21 0.58
C GLU A 145 9.48 14.27 0.10
N LEU A 146 9.45 13.03 0.58
CA LEU A 146 10.40 12.00 0.20
C LEU A 146 9.68 10.65 0.01
N SER A 147 9.79 10.10 -1.20
CA SER A 147 9.30 8.76 -1.51
C SER A 147 10.47 7.81 -1.75
N LEU A 148 10.58 6.81 -0.87
CA LEU A 148 11.59 5.74 -0.89
C LEU A 148 10.93 4.35 -0.89
N ALA A 149 9.64 4.29 -1.19
CA ALA A 149 8.89 3.05 -1.13
C ALA A 149 9.32 2.03 -2.19
N SER A 150 9.05 0.74 -1.94
CA SER A 150 9.43 -0.37 -2.82
C SER A 150 10.93 -0.38 -3.17
N ASN A 151 11.78 -0.28 -2.13
CA ASN A 151 13.23 -0.42 -2.22
C ASN A 151 13.67 -1.62 -1.32
N ARG A 152 14.91 -1.61 -0.82
CA ARG A 152 15.47 -2.65 0.04
C ARG A 152 16.09 -2.05 1.31
N ILE A 153 15.52 -0.93 1.77
CA ILE A 153 16.07 -0.15 2.88
C ILE A 153 15.80 -0.87 4.19
N GLU A 154 16.85 -1.01 5.00
CA GLU A 154 16.81 -1.55 6.36
C GLU A 154 17.09 -0.45 7.38
N ASP A 155 18.11 0.38 7.13
CA ASP A 155 18.53 1.47 8.02
C ASP A 155 17.98 2.83 7.55
N VAL A 156 17.11 3.42 8.37
CA VAL A 156 16.57 4.78 8.17
C VAL A 156 17.24 5.84 9.05
N SER A 157 18.33 5.50 9.76
CA SER A 157 19.11 6.43 10.58
C SER A 157 19.53 7.71 9.86
N PRO A 158 19.95 7.66 8.58
CA PRO A 158 20.31 8.87 7.84
C PRO A 158 19.17 9.87 7.66
N LEU A 159 17.91 9.41 7.71
CA LEU A 159 16.75 10.27 7.50
C LEU A 159 16.45 11.16 8.71
N ALA A 160 17.02 10.87 9.88
CA ALA A 160 16.75 11.60 11.13
C ALA A 160 17.07 13.11 11.07
N SER A 161 17.93 13.55 10.13
CA SER A 161 18.27 14.96 9.91
C SER A 161 17.24 15.72 9.07
N LEU A 162 16.34 15.02 8.37
CA LEU A 162 15.39 15.58 7.40
C LEU A 162 14.15 16.16 8.07
N THR A 163 14.35 17.00 9.09
CA THR A 163 13.30 17.49 10.00
C THR A 163 12.24 18.39 9.35
N ASN A 164 12.44 18.82 8.10
CA ASN A 164 11.46 19.56 7.32
C ASN A 164 10.42 18.66 6.62
N LEU A 165 10.60 17.33 6.65
CA LEU A 165 9.66 16.39 6.05
C LEU A 165 8.26 16.53 6.64
N THR A 166 7.29 16.65 5.74
CA THR A 166 5.85 16.63 6.02
C THR A 166 5.18 15.36 5.49
N MET A 167 5.76 14.76 4.44
CA MET A 167 5.31 13.51 3.83
C MET A 167 6.49 12.57 3.63
N LEU A 168 6.36 11.33 4.12
CA LEU A 168 7.40 10.31 4.00
C LEU A 168 6.79 8.96 3.65
N TYR A 169 7.23 8.40 2.52
CA TYR A 169 6.78 7.09 2.03
C TYR A 169 7.94 6.10 2.07
N LEU A 170 7.81 5.10 2.95
CA LEU A 170 8.81 4.06 3.22
C LEU A 170 8.21 2.64 3.11
N TYR A 171 7.00 2.51 2.56
CA TYR A 171 6.33 1.22 2.44
C TYR A 171 7.07 0.24 1.53
N SER A 172 6.84 -1.06 1.73
CA SER A 172 7.49 -2.13 0.96
C SER A 172 9.03 -2.06 0.99
N ASN A 173 9.59 -1.93 2.19
CA ASN A 173 11.03 -2.01 2.45
C ASN A 173 11.30 -3.18 3.45
N ARG A 174 12.42 -3.14 4.17
CA ARG A 174 12.82 -4.14 5.17
C ARG A 174 13.09 -3.48 6.53
N ILE A 175 12.38 -2.40 6.83
CA ILE A 175 12.62 -1.57 8.01
C ILE A 175 12.12 -2.32 9.25
N GLU A 176 12.98 -2.41 10.27
CA GLU A 176 12.63 -2.93 11.60
C GLU A 176 12.62 -1.80 12.64
N ASP A 177 13.66 -0.97 12.65
CA ASP A 177 13.84 0.12 13.61
C ASP A 177 13.35 1.46 13.05
N VAL A 178 12.33 2.04 13.70
CA VAL A 178 11.79 3.36 13.38
C VAL A 178 12.20 4.44 14.39
N LEU A 179 13.11 4.14 15.33
CA LEU A 179 13.65 5.13 16.27
C LEU A 179 14.18 6.40 15.59
N PRO A 180 14.91 6.32 14.47
CA PRO A 180 15.41 7.52 13.78
C PRO A 180 14.30 8.47 13.32
N LEU A 181 13.10 7.96 13.06
CA LEU A 181 11.98 8.77 12.58
C LEU A 181 11.37 9.65 13.68
N ALA A 182 11.67 9.40 14.97
CA ALA A 182 11.10 10.15 16.08
C ALA A 182 11.46 11.65 16.09
N SER A 183 12.52 12.06 15.37
CA SER A 183 12.90 13.48 15.22
C SER A 183 12.10 14.23 14.16
N LEU A 184 11.34 13.53 13.30
CA LEU A 184 10.65 14.10 12.14
C LEU A 184 9.29 14.70 12.53
N THR A 185 9.28 15.59 13.52
CA THR A 185 8.06 16.06 14.19
C THR A 185 7.10 16.86 13.30
N ASN A 186 7.53 17.27 12.11
CA ASN A 186 6.70 17.97 11.12
C ASN A 186 5.89 17.03 10.22
N LEU A 187 6.10 15.70 10.34
CA LEU A 187 5.35 14.72 9.56
C LEU A 187 3.85 14.83 9.82
N THR A 188 3.11 14.93 8.72
CA THR A 188 1.64 14.87 8.67
C THR A 188 1.17 13.57 8.04
N MET A 189 2.00 12.97 7.19
CA MET A 189 1.74 11.75 6.42
C MET A 189 2.97 10.83 6.53
N LEU A 190 2.76 9.63 7.05
CA LEU A 190 3.81 8.61 7.16
C LEU A 190 3.28 7.25 6.71
N SER A 191 3.88 6.70 5.66
CA SER A 191 3.56 5.38 5.14
C SER A 191 4.70 4.39 5.35
N LEU A 192 4.44 3.37 6.17
CA LEU A 192 5.39 2.34 6.61
C LEU A 192 4.83 0.92 6.39
N PHE A 193 3.77 0.76 5.60
CA PHE A 193 3.17 -0.57 5.41
C PHE A 193 4.11 -1.54 4.70
N SER A 194 3.94 -2.84 4.93
CA SER A 194 4.80 -3.90 4.34
C SER A 194 6.28 -3.73 4.70
N ASN A 195 6.57 -3.73 6.01
CA ASN A 195 7.93 -3.74 6.59
C ASN A 195 8.01 -4.84 7.67
N HIS A 196 9.01 -4.75 8.57
CA HIS A 196 9.23 -5.68 9.67
C HIS A 196 9.15 -4.98 11.04
N ILE A 197 8.31 -3.96 11.15
CA ILE A 197 8.22 -3.11 12.34
C ILE A 197 7.40 -3.80 13.43
N GLU A 198 8.01 -4.03 14.58
CA GLU A 198 7.33 -4.51 15.80
C GLU A 198 7.05 -3.38 16.79
N ASP A 199 8.05 -2.51 17.01
CA ASP A 199 7.99 -1.43 17.99
C ASP A 199 7.61 -0.09 17.35
N VAL A 200 6.40 0.39 17.65
CA VAL A 200 5.91 1.71 17.21
C VAL A 200 6.09 2.80 18.26
N SER A 201 6.78 2.53 19.38
CA SER A 201 7.05 3.51 20.44
C SER A 201 7.65 4.83 19.96
N PRO A 202 8.61 4.82 19.00
CA PRO A 202 9.18 6.07 18.47
C PRO A 202 8.14 7.00 17.82
N LEU A 203 7.09 6.44 17.20
CA LEU A 203 6.08 7.20 16.48
C LEU A 203 5.22 8.07 17.40
N ALA A 204 5.17 7.77 18.70
CA ALA A 204 4.48 8.59 19.69
C ALA A 204 5.02 10.03 19.82
N ASN A 205 6.20 10.31 19.23
CA ASN A 205 6.81 11.63 19.19
C ASN A 205 6.46 12.44 17.93
N LEU A 206 5.50 11.97 17.12
CA LEU A 206 5.06 12.62 15.87
C LEU A 206 3.65 13.22 16.00
N PRO A 207 3.46 14.27 16.82
CA PRO A 207 2.14 14.75 17.22
C PRO A 207 1.32 15.35 16.06
N ASN A 208 1.95 15.70 14.95
CA ASN A 208 1.31 16.31 13.79
C ASN A 208 0.79 15.29 12.77
N LEU A 209 0.98 13.99 13.00
CA LEU A 209 0.49 12.96 12.10
C LEU A 209 -1.03 13.04 11.97
N ASN A 210 -1.46 13.14 10.73
CA ASN A 210 -2.85 13.07 10.30
C ASN A 210 -3.14 11.74 9.61
N GLN A 211 -2.17 11.19 8.87
CA GLN A 211 -2.31 9.95 8.11
C GLN A 211 -1.15 9.00 8.43
N LEU A 212 -1.48 7.78 8.85
CA LEU A 212 -0.51 6.76 9.24
C LEU A 212 -0.87 5.39 8.68
N TRP A 213 0.00 4.83 7.84
CA TRP A 213 -0.13 3.48 7.31
C TRP A 213 0.94 2.57 7.90
N LEU A 214 0.49 1.55 8.64
CA LEU A 214 1.32 0.56 9.33
C LEU A 214 0.87 -0.88 9.02
N SER A 215 0.05 -1.05 7.97
CA SER A 215 -0.47 -2.36 7.59
C SER A 215 0.66 -3.32 7.19
N LEU A 216 0.45 -4.63 7.27
CA LEU A 216 1.46 -5.64 6.90
C LEU A 216 2.78 -5.46 7.66
N ASN A 217 2.70 -5.38 8.98
CA ASN A 217 3.83 -5.41 9.89
C ASN A 217 3.55 -6.43 11.02
N PRO A 218 4.55 -6.86 11.79
CA PRO A 218 4.36 -7.73 12.95
C PRO A 218 3.96 -6.97 14.25
N ILE A 219 3.21 -5.86 14.18
CA ILE A 219 2.88 -5.05 15.37
C ILE A 219 1.92 -5.81 16.30
N VAL A 220 2.26 -5.85 17.59
CA VAL A 220 1.41 -6.39 18.67
C VAL A 220 0.92 -5.28 19.59
N ASP A 221 1.83 -4.43 20.08
CA ASP A 221 1.52 -3.33 20.99
C ASP A 221 1.39 -2.01 20.24
N MET A 222 0.19 -1.42 20.29
CA MET A 222 -0.12 -0.12 19.71
C MET A 222 -0.40 0.97 20.75
N ALA A 223 -0.13 0.72 22.04
CA ALA A 223 -0.27 1.71 23.12
C ALA A 223 0.41 3.05 22.84
N PRO A 224 1.60 3.10 22.20
CA PRO A 224 2.24 4.37 21.87
C PRO A 224 1.40 5.29 20.95
N LEU A 225 0.53 4.71 20.11
CA LEU A 225 -0.30 5.46 19.16
C LEU A 225 -1.41 6.26 19.84
N ALA A 226 -1.75 5.98 21.11
CA ALA A 226 -2.77 6.72 21.87
C ALA A 226 -2.51 8.23 21.97
N ARG A 227 -1.26 8.66 21.77
CA ARG A 227 -0.86 10.08 21.81
C ARG A 227 -1.12 10.83 20.50
N LEU A 228 -1.42 10.12 19.40
CA LEU A 228 -1.55 10.69 18.06
C LEU A 228 -2.98 11.17 17.78
N THR A 229 -3.49 12.07 18.63
CA THR A 229 -4.90 12.50 18.61
C THR A 229 -5.32 13.29 17.36
N ASN A 230 -4.37 13.68 16.50
CA ASN A 230 -4.62 14.38 15.24
C ASN A 230 -4.88 13.44 14.05
N LEU A 231 -4.74 12.12 14.25
CA LEU A 231 -4.99 11.14 13.20
C LEU A 231 -6.44 11.20 12.71
N THR A 232 -6.60 11.29 11.39
CA THR A 232 -7.88 11.10 10.69
C THR A 232 -7.88 9.79 9.89
N TYR A 233 -6.71 9.32 9.45
CA TYR A 233 -6.52 8.05 8.74
C TYR A 233 -5.52 7.16 9.48
N LEU A 234 -5.94 5.96 9.86
CA LEU A 234 -5.07 4.96 10.48
C LEU A 234 -5.32 3.57 9.90
N PHE A 235 -4.28 3.00 9.29
CA PHE A 235 -4.36 1.68 8.66
C PHE A 235 -3.36 0.70 9.28
N LEU A 236 -3.87 -0.23 10.06
CA LEU A 236 -3.17 -1.27 10.83
C LEU A 236 -3.57 -2.69 10.38
N ASN A 237 -4.01 -2.85 9.14
CA ASN A 237 -4.44 -4.15 8.63
C ASN A 237 -3.28 -5.17 8.63
N SER A 238 -3.57 -6.44 8.83
CA SER A 238 -2.59 -7.54 8.74
C SER A 238 -1.41 -7.34 9.70
N ASN A 239 -1.74 -7.14 10.99
CA ASN A 239 -0.80 -7.11 12.10
C ASN A 239 -1.16 -8.25 13.10
N GLN A 240 -0.69 -8.15 14.34
CA GLN A 240 -0.97 -9.12 15.40
C GLN A 240 -1.63 -8.45 16.61
N ILE A 241 -2.46 -7.43 16.35
CA ILE A 241 -3.08 -6.59 17.38
C ILE A 241 -4.26 -7.33 18.02
N GLU A 242 -4.30 -7.29 19.35
CA GLU A 242 -5.42 -7.82 20.16
C GLU A 242 -6.13 -6.68 20.92
N ASP A 243 -5.35 -5.76 21.51
CA ASP A 243 -5.87 -4.63 22.30
C ASP A 243 -5.97 -3.34 21.46
N VAL A 244 -7.21 -2.87 21.27
CA VAL A 244 -7.52 -1.60 20.60
C VAL A 244 -7.87 -0.47 21.58
N SER A 245 -7.70 -0.66 22.90
CA SER A 245 -7.88 0.38 23.92
C SER A 245 -7.11 1.68 23.64
N PRO A 246 -5.91 1.68 23.02
CA PRO A 246 -5.20 2.90 22.67
C PRO A 246 -5.96 3.82 21.69
N LEU A 247 -6.94 3.29 20.95
CA LEU A 247 -7.74 4.04 19.99
C LEU A 247 -8.84 4.89 20.64
N ALA A 248 -9.21 4.63 21.89
CA ALA A 248 -10.44 5.16 22.51
C ALA A 248 -10.60 6.69 22.45
N ASN A 249 -9.48 7.42 22.41
CA ASN A 249 -9.45 8.89 22.39
C ASN A 249 -9.05 9.48 21.02
N LEU A 250 -8.87 8.66 19.98
CA LEU A 250 -8.54 9.13 18.63
C LEU A 250 -9.81 9.56 17.87
N THR A 251 -10.58 10.46 18.49
CA THR A 251 -11.92 10.85 18.03
C THR A 251 -11.95 11.60 16.70
N ASN A 252 -10.79 12.01 16.19
CA ASN A 252 -10.66 12.64 14.86
C ASN A 252 -10.62 11.61 13.72
N LEU A 253 -10.52 10.30 14.02
CA LEU A 253 -10.50 9.26 13.00
C LEU A 253 -11.79 9.29 12.15
N THR A 254 -11.57 9.35 10.85
CA THR A 254 -12.61 9.22 9.81
C THR A 254 -12.50 7.89 9.09
N GLU A 255 -11.28 7.36 8.96
CA GLU A 255 -11.02 6.05 8.35
C GLU A 255 -10.10 5.21 9.22
N LEU A 256 -10.53 3.98 9.51
CA LEU A 256 -9.80 3.02 10.33
C LEU A 256 -9.79 1.64 9.68
N GLY A 257 -8.58 1.13 9.42
CA GLY A 257 -8.35 -0.23 8.94
C GLY A 257 -7.67 -1.10 10.00
N LEU A 258 -8.34 -2.16 10.41
CA LEU A 258 -7.88 -3.15 11.41
C LEU A 258 -8.09 -4.59 10.91
N LYS A 259 -8.30 -4.78 9.60
CA LYS A 259 -8.54 -6.10 9.02
C LYS A 259 -7.38 -7.06 9.30
N GLY A 260 -7.63 -8.33 9.58
CA GLY A 260 -6.56 -9.35 9.67
C GLY A 260 -5.71 -9.16 10.93
N ASN A 261 -6.37 -9.05 12.08
CA ASN A 261 -5.75 -8.96 13.39
C ASN A 261 -6.35 -10.05 14.30
N ARG A 262 -6.21 -9.93 15.62
CA ARG A 262 -6.73 -10.88 16.61
C ARG A 262 -7.68 -10.18 17.59
N ILE A 263 -8.45 -9.20 17.09
CA ILE A 263 -9.29 -8.35 17.91
C ILE A 263 -10.56 -9.12 18.27
N GLU A 264 -10.89 -9.15 19.57
CA GLU A 264 -12.16 -9.66 20.10
C GLU A 264 -13.05 -8.52 20.62
N ASP A 265 -12.47 -7.59 21.38
CA ASP A 265 -13.17 -6.47 22.01
C ASP A 265 -13.04 -5.18 21.20
N VAL A 266 -14.16 -4.70 20.67
CA VAL A 266 -14.26 -3.41 19.96
C VAL A 266 -14.89 -2.30 20.80
N SER A 267 -15.09 -2.51 22.10
CA SER A 267 -15.61 -1.49 23.04
C SER A 267 -14.86 -0.15 23.00
N PRO A 268 -13.52 -0.11 22.81
CA PRO A 268 -12.81 1.16 22.69
C PRO A 268 -13.23 2.01 21.49
N LEU A 269 -13.83 1.41 20.46
CA LEU A 269 -14.24 2.13 19.24
C LEU A 269 -15.55 2.91 19.41
N ALA A 270 -16.29 2.70 20.50
CA ALA A 270 -17.66 3.20 20.67
C ALA A 270 -17.82 4.73 20.54
N ASN A 271 -16.75 5.48 20.83
CA ASN A 271 -16.75 6.95 20.80
C ASN A 271 -16.12 7.54 19.53
N LEU A 272 -15.70 6.71 18.56
CA LEU A 272 -15.09 7.16 17.31
C LEU A 272 -16.16 7.58 16.29
N THR A 273 -17.07 8.45 16.72
CA THR A 273 -18.30 8.78 15.98
C THR A 273 -18.05 9.54 14.66
N ASN A 274 -16.84 10.00 14.41
CA ASN A 274 -16.44 10.62 13.14
C ASN A 274 -16.09 9.60 12.04
N LEU A 275 -16.02 8.31 12.37
CA LEU A 275 -15.74 7.26 11.40
C LEU A 275 -16.79 7.23 10.28
N THR A 276 -16.31 7.26 9.04
CA THR A 276 -17.09 7.05 7.82
C THR A 276 -16.74 5.73 7.14
N ARG A 277 -15.53 5.21 7.37
CA ARG A 277 -15.06 3.90 6.91
C ARG A 277 -14.40 3.12 8.03
N LEU A 278 -14.84 1.88 8.23
CA LEU A 278 -14.30 0.97 9.22
C LEU A 278 -14.12 -0.43 8.63
N SER A 279 -12.91 -0.96 8.71
CA SER A 279 -12.60 -2.35 8.36
C SER A 279 -12.11 -3.11 9.58
N LEU A 280 -12.88 -4.10 10.00
CA LEU A 280 -12.64 -5.01 11.13
C LEU A 280 -12.71 -6.48 10.68
N ALA A 281 -12.66 -6.72 9.37
CA ALA A 281 -12.74 -8.06 8.82
C ALA A 281 -11.56 -8.95 9.25
N ASP A 282 -11.73 -10.27 9.23
CA ASP A 282 -10.69 -11.24 9.58
C ASP A 282 -10.12 -10.97 10.98
N ASN A 283 -11.01 -11.06 11.97
CA ASN A 283 -10.76 -10.89 13.40
C ASN A 283 -11.56 -11.96 14.18
N GLN A 284 -11.70 -11.81 15.50
CA GLN A 284 -12.38 -12.75 16.38
C GLN A 284 -13.58 -12.08 17.09
N ILE A 285 -14.20 -11.12 16.41
CA ILE A 285 -15.26 -10.30 17.00
C ILE A 285 -16.55 -11.10 17.07
N VAL A 286 -17.20 -11.04 18.24
CA VAL A 286 -18.54 -11.60 18.47
C VAL A 286 -19.56 -10.48 18.72
N ASP A 287 -19.20 -9.51 19.59
CA ASP A 287 -20.09 -8.41 19.97
C ASP A 287 -19.78 -7.13 19.17
N VAL A 288 -20.76 -6.69 18.38
CA VAL A 288 -20.73 -5.42 17.64
C VAL A 288 -21.56 -4.31 18.29
N SER A 289 -22.05 -4.50 19.51
CA SER A 289 -22.77 -3.48 20.29
C SER A 289 -22.04 -2.14 20.40
N PRO A 290 -20.68 -2.08 20.51
CA PRO A 290 -19.97 -0.82 20.54
C PRO A 290 -20.11 0.02 19.27
N LEU A 291 -20.41 -0.61 18.13
CA LEU A 291 -20.50 0.07 16.84
C LEU A 291 -21.83 0.83 16.64
N ALA A 292 -22.83 0.61 17.51
CA ALA A 292 -24.19 1.13 17.33
C ALA A 292 -24.29 2.66 17.22
N ASN A 293 -23.33 3.40 17.78
CA ASN A 293 -23.32 4.86 17.76
C ASN A 293 -22.47 5.46 16.63
N LEU A 294 -21.85 4.64 15.78
CA LEU A 294 -21.01 5.09 14.67
C LEU A 294 -21.85 5.46 13.44
N THR A 295 -22.88 6.29 13.65
CA THR A 295 -23.93 6.57 12.67
C THR A 295 -23.44 7.32 11.41
N ASN A 296 -22.22 7.83 11.41
CA ASN A 296 -21.57 8.44 10.24
C ASN A 296 -20.96 7.41 9.28
N LEU A 297 -20.94 6.12 9.65
CA LEU A 297 -20.41 5.07 8.80
C LEU A 297 -21.19 4.97 7.49
N THR A 298 -20.43 5.01 6.39
CA THR A 298 -20.88 4.75 5.03
C THR A 298 -20.38 3.40 4.51
N SER A 299 -19.26 2.92 5.05
CA SER A 299 -18.63 1.66 4.64
C SER A 299 -18.17 0.89 5.88
N LEU A 300 -18.70 -0.32 6.04
CA LEU A 300 -18.39 -1.22 7.14
C LEU A 300 -18.07 -2.62 6.63
N SER A 301 -16.89 -3.13 7.02
CA SER A 301 -16.42 -4.46 6.66
C SER A 301 -16.14 -5.27 7.93
N LEU A 302 -16.90 -6.34 8.12
CA LEU A 302 -16.92 -7.22 9.30
C LEU A 302 -16.82 -8.70 8.91
N PHE A 303 -16.41 -9.01 7.69
CA PHE A 303 -16.36 -10.39 7.21
C PHE A 303 -15.29 -11.24 7.93
N TYR A 304 -15.43 -12.57 7.93
CA TYR A 304 -14.55 -13.48 8.69
C TYR A 304 -14.43 -13.05 10.16
N ASN A 305 -15.56 -13.04 10.86
CA ASN A 305 -15.67 -12.88 12.32
C ASN A 305 -16.64 -13.93 12.85
N TRP A 306 -17.03 -13.85 14.12
CA TRP A 306 -17.96 -14.77 14.77
C TRP A 306 -19.24 -14.05 15.23
N ILE A 307 -19.73 -13.13 14.40
CA ILE A 307 -20.90 -12.29 14.72
C ILE A 307 -22.19 -13.08 14.44
N GLU A 308 -23.02 -13.25 15.46
CA GLU A 308 -24.37 -13.83 15.33
C GLU A 308 -25.45 -12.74 15.32
N ASP A 309 -25.30 -11.74 16.20
CA ASP A 309 -26.28 -10.66 16.38
C ASP A 309 -25.86 -9.36 15.69
N VAL A 310 -26.62 -8.97 14.68
CA VAL A 310 -26.44 -7.70 13.95
C VAL A 310 -27.43 -6.60 14.37
N SER A 311 -28.20 -6.81 15.45
CA SER A 311 -29.11 -5.81 16.02
C SER A 311 -28.47 -4.45 16.27
N PRO A 312 -27.21 -4.37 16.77
CA PRO A 312 -26.52 -3.10 16.95
C PRO A 312 -26.34 -2.27 15.67
N LEU A 313 -26.38 -2.88 14.48
CA LEU A 313 -26.15 -2.18 13.23
C LEU A 313 -27.38 -1.43 12.71
N THR A 314 -28.55 -1.60 13.33
CA THR A 314 -29.83 -1.05 12.84
C THR A 314 -29.86 0.49 12.72
N SER A 315 -29.04 1.19 13.52
CA SER A 315 -28.91 2.65 13.54
C SER A 315 -27.96 3.20 12.47
N LEU A 316 -27.20 2.35 11.77
CA LEU A 316 -26.17 2.75 10.81
C LEU A 316 -26.76 3.05 9.43
N THR A 317 -27.82 3.86 9.39
CA THR A 317 -28.64 4.10 8.19
C THR A 317 -27.91 4.82 7.06
N ASN A 318 -26.71 5.36 7.30
CA ASN A 318 -25.86 5.98 6.29
C ASN A 318 -25.01 4.97 5.50
N LEU A 319 -25.01 3.68 5.88
CA LEU A 319 -24.26 2.65 5.18
C LEU A 319 -24.70 2.53 3.73
N THR A 320 -23.71 2.56 2.83
CA THR A 320 -23.84 2.25 1.41
C THR A 320 -23.16 0.93 1.07
N TYR A 321 -22.15 0.54 1.86
CA TYR A 321 -21.44 -0.73 1.76
C TYR A 321 -21.43 -1.46 3.11
N LEU A 322 -21.91 -2.70 3.12
CA LEU A 322 -21.84 -3.59 4.29
C LEU A 322 -21.40 -4.99 3.87
N SER A 323 -20.34 -5.48 4.50
CA SER A 323 -19.81 -6.83 4.29
C SER A 323 -19.78 -7.58 5.62
N LEU A 324 -20.59 -8.64 5.69
CA LEU A 324 -20.83 -9.51 6.85
C LEU A 324 -20.62 -10.99 6.48
N ASN A 325 -19.98 -11.25 5.33
CA ASN A 325 -19.71 -12.62 4.89
C ASN A 325 -18.85 -13.42 5.87
N SER A 326 -19.02 -14.74 5.87
CA SER A 326 -18.27 -15.65 6.76
C SER A 326 -18.47 -15.28 8.23
N ASN A 327 -19.74 -15.16 8.62
CA ASN A 327 -20.18 -15.11 10.00
C ASN A 327 -21.28 -16.17 10.22
N PRO A 328 -21.66 -16.48 11.47
CA PRO A 328 -22.80 -17.36 11.77
C PRO A 328 -24.13 -16.60 11.90
N ILE A 329 -24.46 -15.67 11.00
CA ILE A 329 -25.69 -14.86 11.09
C ILE A 329 -26.90 -15.65 10.58
N GLU A 330 -27.97 -15.67 11.36
CA GLU A 330 -29.28 -16.24 10.96
C GLU A 330 -30.32 -15.14 10.70
N ASP A 331 -30.44 -14.16 11.61
CA ASP A 331 -31.43 -13.10 11.55
C ASP A 331 -30.88 -11.80 10.94
N VAL A 332 -31.41 -11.42 9.78
CA VAL A 332 -31.09 -10.16 9.09
C VAL A 332 -32.17 -9.09 9.25
N SER A 333 -33.17 -9.30 10.11
CA SER A 333 -34.22 -8.30 10.43
C SER A 333 -33.68 -6.93 10.81
N PRO A 334 -32.57 -6.79 11.58
CA PRO A 334 -31.99 -5.50 11.90
C PRO A 334 -31.55 -4.66 10.70
N LEU A 335 -31.27 -5.31 9.56
CA LEU A 335 -30.78 -4.67 8.34
C LEU A 335 -31.89 -4.01 7.51
N ALA A 336 -33.17 -4.26 7.82
CA ALA A 336 -34.32 -3.85 7.00
C ALA A 336 -34.42 -2.34 6.70
N ASN A 337 -33.85 -1.50 7.59
CA ASN A 337 -33.89 -0.05 7.48
C ASN A 337 -32.61 0.57 6.92
N LEU A 338 -31.62 -0.23 6.51
CA LEU A 338 -30.38 0.24 5.91
C LEU A 338 -30.58 0.57 4.42
N THR A 339 -31.61 1.36 4.11
CA THR A 339 -32.11 1.58 2.74
C THR A 339 -31.14 2.32 1.82
N ASN A 340 -30.05 2.87 2.36
CA ASN A 340 -28.98 3.50 1.58
C ASN A 340 -27.95 2.48 1.04
N LEU A 341 -28.04 1.21 1.43
CA LEU A 341 -27.13 0.16 0.94
C LEU A 341 -27.21 0.03 -0.58
N THR A 342 -26.04 0.09 -1.20
CA THR A 342 -25.83 -0.18 -2.63
C THR A 342 -25.11 -1.50 -2.86
N SER A 343 -24.35 -1.99 -1.88
CA SER A 343 -23.64 -3.27 -1.92
C SER A 343 -23.74 -3.96 -0.55
N LEU A 344 -24.24 -5.20 -0.55
CA LEU A 344 -24.40 -6.02 0.65
C LEU A 344 -23.86 -7.43 0.40
N ASN A 345 -22.92 -7.87 1.23
CA ASN A 345 -22.38 -9.23 1.18
C ASN A 345 -22.67 -9.98 2.48
N LEU A 346 -23.44 -11.05 2.39
CA LEU A 346 -23.89 -11.93 3.46
C LEU A 346 -23.48 -13.40 3.20
N SER A 347 -22.47 -13.65 2.37
CA SER A 347 -22.10 -15.01 1.91
C SER A 347 -20.72 -15.46 2.36
N PRO A 348 -20.53 -16.60 3.05
CA PRO A 348 -21.52 -17.50 3.64
C PRO A 348 -22.07 -17.00 4.99
N ASN A 349 -23.30 -17.37 5.32
CA ASN A 349 -23.94 -17.25 6.64
C ASN A 349 -24.95 -18.42 6.83
N LEU A 350 -25.89 -18.31 7.77
CA LEU A 350 -26.93 -19.31 8.07
C LEU A 350 -28.34 -18.75 7.82
N ILE A 351 -28.49 -17.86 6.83
CA ILE A 351 -29.73 -17.11 6.60
C ILE A 351 -30.75 -17.98 5.88
N GLU A 352 -31.98 -18.04 6.41
CA GLU A 352 -33.14 -18.67 5.77
C GLU A 352 -34.12 -17.63 5.20
N ASP A 353 -34.42 -16.57 5.98
CA ASP A 353 -35.40 -15.54 5.62
C ASP A 353 -34.73 -14.26 5.11
N VAL A 354 -35.00 -13.93 3.85
CA VAL A 354 -34.54 -12.69 3.21
C VAL A 354 -35.64 -11.62 3.11
N SER A 355 -36.81 -11.85 3.72
CA SER A 355 -37.90 -10.88 3.77
C SER A 355 -37.51 -9.49 4.31
N PRO A 356 -36.60 -9.37 5.30
CA PRO A 356 -36.13 -8.06 5.75
C PRO A 356 -35.43 -7.24 4.67
N LEU A 357 -34.85 -7.89 3.65
CA LEU A 357 -34.09 -7.22 2.60
C LEU A 357 -34.97 -6.60 1.51
N ALA A 358 -36.28 -6.87 1.51
CA ALA A 358 -37.21 -6.49 0.43
C ALA A 358 -37.28 -4.98 0.13
N ASN A 359 -36.97 -4.14 1.13
CA ASN A 359 -37.03 -2.68 1.01
C ASN A 359 -35.67 -2.02 0.72
N LEU A 360 -34.60 -2.81 0.54
CA LEU A 360 -33.26 -2.30 0.23
C LEU A 360 -33.12 -1.97 -1.27
N THR A 361 -34.06 -1.19 -1.81
CA THR A 361 -34.24 -0.97 -3.25
C THR A 361 -33.08 -0.23 -3.92
N ASN A 362 -32.14 0.34 -3.16
CA ASN A 362 -30.92 0.96 -3.68
C ASN A 362 -29.80 -0.07 -3.94
N LEU A 363 -29.97 -1.34 -3.56
CA LEU A 363 -28.97 -2.37 -3.82
C LEU A 363 -28.72 -2.52 -5.32
N THR A 364 -27.44 -2.51 -5.66
CA THR A 364 -26.90 -2.78 -7.00
C THR A 364 -26.13 -4.10 -7.02
N GLU A 365 -25.63 -4.54 -5.88
CA GLU A 365 -24.93 -5.80 -5.68
C GLU A 365 -25.41 -6.45 -4.37
N LEU A 366 -25.84 -7.70 -4.47
CA LEU A 366 -26.26 -8.51 -3.33
C LEU A 366 -25.66 -9.90 -3.45
N ASN A 367 -24.86 -10.30 -2.45
CA ASN A 367 -24.32 -11.64 -2.34
C ASN A 367 -24.92 -12.38 -1.15
N LEU A 368 -25.70 -13.42 -1.47
CA LEU A 368 -26.41 -14.31 -0.56
C LEU A 368 -26.03 -15.78 -0.80
N SER A 369 -24.98 -16.04 -1.59
CA SER A 369 -24.52 -17.42 -1.83
C SER A 369 -24.18 -18.12 -0.50
N ARG A 370 -24.22 -19.47 -0.48
CA ARG A 370 -23.86 -20.28 0.68
C ARG A 370 -24.64 -19.90 1.94
N ASN A 371 -25.97 -19.96 1.82
CA ASN A 371 -26.94 -19.75 2.89
C ASN A 371 -27.98 -20.89 2.85
N LEU A 372 -29.11 -20.73 3.54
CA LEU A 372 -30.18 -21.73 3.66
C LEU A 372 -31.49 -21.21 3.03
N ILE A 373 -31.40 -20.34 2.03
CA ILE A 373 -32.55 -19.62 1.47
C ILE A 373 -33.37 -20.55 0.58
N GLU A 374 -34.69 -20.59 0.80
CA GLU A 374 -35.66 -21.30 -0.05
C GLU A 374 -36.49 -20.33 -0.92
N ASP A 375 -36.95 -19.22 -0.33
CA ASP A 375 -37.83 -18.25 -1.00
C ASP A 375 -37.10 -16.95 -1.35
N VAL A 376 -37.00 -16.67 -2.64
CA VAL A 376 -36.43 -15.42 -3.18
C VAL A 376 -37.48 -14.38 -3.59
N SER A 377 -38.78 -14.66 -3.35
CA SER A 377 -39.86 -13.72 -3.64
C SER A 377 -39.70 -12.33 -3.02
N PRO A 378 -39.11 -12.16 -1.81
CA PRO A 378 -38.88 -10.83 -1.26
C PRO A 378 -37.90 -9.97 -2.07
N LEU A 379 -37.04 -10.60 -2.88
CA LEU A 379 -36.04 -9.90 -3.69
C LEU A 379 -36.62 -9.32 -4.99
N ALA A 380 -37.87 -9.65 -5.35
CA ALA A 380 -38.49 -9.32 -6.63
C ALA A 380 -38.56 -7.81 -6.95
N ASN A 381 -38.54 -6.96 -5.93
CA ASN A 381 -38.64 -5.50 -6.07
C ASN A 381 -37.28 -4.77 -6.03
N LEU A 382 -36.16 -5.51 -5.90
CA LEU A 382 -34.81 -4.94 -5.89
C LEU A 382 -34.33 -4.62 -7.31
N THR A 383 -35.13 -3.87 -8.07
CA THR A 383 -34.97 -3.67 -9.51
C THR A 383 -33.69 -2.94 -9.92
N ASN A 384 -32.97 -2.33 -8.98
CA ASN A 384 -31.66 -1.71 -9.21
C ASN A 384 -30.49 -2.70 -9.18
N LEU A 385 -30.74 -3.98 -8.82
CA LEU A 385 -29.70 -5.00 -8.81
C LEU A 385 -29.10 -5.19 -10.21
N THR A 386 -27.77 -5.20 -10.24
CA THR A 386 -26.95 -5.51 -11.41
C THR A 386 -26.21 -6.83 -11.25
N ARG A 387 -25.90 -7.21 -10.00
CA ARG A 387 -25.24 -8.47 -9.65
C ARG A 387 -25.96 -9.10 -8.47
N LEU A 388 -26.40 -10.35 -8.65
CA LEU A 388 -27.09 -11.12 -7.62
C LEU A 388 -26.48 -12.52 -7.55
N PHE A 389 -25.92 -12.85 -6.39
CA PHE A 389 -25.27 -14.13 -6.14
C PHE A 389 -26.11 -14.93 -5.15
N LEU A 390 -26.62 -16.08 -5.58
CA LEU A 390 -27.52 -16.97 -4.83
C LEU A 390 -27.04 -18.43 -4.86
N ALA A 391 -25.82 -18.68 -5.33
CA ALA A 391 -25.29 -20.04 -5.46
C ALA A 391 -25.24 -20.76 -4.10
N ASP A 392 -25.39 -22.09 -4.08
CA ASP A 392 -25.32 -22.92 -2.87
C ASP A 392 -26.36 -22.48 -1.82
N ASN A 393 -27.65 -22.62 -2.18
CA ASN A 393 -28.81 -22.36 -1.34
C ASN A 393 -29.84 -23.51 -1.53
N GLN A 394 -31.06 -23.36 -1.00
CA GLN A 394 -32.15 -24.34 -1.11
C GLN A 394 -33.27 -23.87 -2.06
N ILE A 395 -32.94 -23.03 -3.04
CA ILE A 395 -33.92 -22.38 -3.93
C ILE A 395 -34.44 -23.38 -4.96
N VAL A 396 -35.77 -23.45 -5.08
CA VAL A 396 -36.46 -24.33 -6.05
C VAL A 396 -37.15 -23.56 -7.18
N ASP A 397 -37.48 -22.29 -6.95
CA ASP A 397 -38.18 -21.40 -7.88
C ASP A 397 -37.55 -20.01 -7.91
N VAL A 398 -37.11 -19.59 -9.10
CA VAL A 398 -36.52 -18.27 -9.37
C VAL A 398 -37.44 -17.38 -10.19
N SER A 399 -38.65 -17.82 -10.52
CA SER A 399 -39.64 -17.02 -11.26
C SER A 399 -39.97 -15.66 -10.62
N PRO A 400 -39.92 -15.46 -9.28
CA PRO A 400 -40.11 -14.13 -8.70
C PRO A 400 -39.06 -13.09 -9.14
N LEU A 401 -37.89 -13.54 -9.59
CA LEU A 401 -36.79 -12.66 -10.01
C LEU A 401 -36.97 -12.08 -11.43
N ALA A 402 -38.05 -12.42 -12.14
CA ALA A 402 -38.25 -12.05 -13.55
C ALA A 402 -38.28 -10.53 -13.83
N ASN A 403 -38.56 -9.72 -12.81
CA ASN A 403 -38.60 -8.26 -12.93
C ASN A 403 -37.23 -7.58 -12.72
N LEU A 404 -36.17 -8.34 -12.39
CA LEU A 404 -34.82 -7.82 -12.16
C LEU A 404 -34.08 -7.62 -13.50
N THR A 405 -34.66 -6.81 -14.38
CA THR A 405 -34.20 -6.65 -15.77
C THR A 405 -32.87 -5.91 -15.93
N ASN A 406 -32.33 -5.33 -14.85
CA ASN A 406 -31.03 -4.65 -14.84
C ASN A 406 -29.86 -5.57 -14.46
N LEU A 407 -30.14 -6.85 -14.17
CA LEU A 407 -29.09 -7.83 -13.88
C LEU A 407 -28.18 -8.02 -15.09
N ASN A 408 -26.88 -7.99 -14.83
CA ASN A 408 -25.82 -8.37 -15.76
C ASN A 408 -25.15 -9.68 -15.35
N GLU A 409 -25.36 -10.12 -14.10
CA GLU A 409 -24.80 -11.34 -13.53
C GLU A 409 -25.77 -11.91 -12.49
N LEU A 410 -26.13 -13.19 -12.66
CA LEU A 410 -26.99 -13.94 -11.74
C LEU A 410 -26.40 -15.34 -11.52
N GLU A 411 -25.82 -15.59 -10.35
CA GLU A 411 -25.31 -16.91 -9.98
C GLU A 411 -26.35 -17.71 -9.20
N LEU A 412 -26.72 -18.87 -9.74
CA LEU A 412 -27.74 -19.79 -9.22
C LEU A 412 -27.20 -21.21 -8.99
N GLY A 413 -25.90 -21.42 -9.20
CA GLY A 413 -25.26 -22.73 -9.07
C GLY A 413 -25.56 -23.43 -7.75
N ASP A 414 -25.52 -24.77 -7.75
CA ASP A 414 -25.71 -25.57 -6.55
C ASP A 414 -27.05 -25.35 -5.80
N ASN A 415 -28.12 -24.97 -6.52
CA ASN A 415 -29.49 -24.93 -5.99
C ASN A 415 -30.35 -26.10 -6.51
N PRO A 416 -31.31 -26.61 -5.73
CA PRO A 416 -32.24 -27.67 -6.15
C PRO A 416 -33.36 -27.17 -7.09
N LEU A 417 -33.00 -26.41 -8.12
CA LEU A 417 -33.96 -25.83 -9.07
C LEU A 417 -34.72 -26.90 -9.85
N ALA A 418 -36.04 -26.73 -9.96
CA ALA A 418 -36.88 -27.64 -10.73
C ALA A 418 -36.53 -27.62 -12.23
N ASN A 419 -36.08 -26.47 -12.74
CA ASN A 419 -35.55 -26.30 -14.08
C ASN A 419 -34.44 -25.24 -14.11
N GLN A 420 -33.47 -25.38 -15.01
CA GLN A 420 -32.42 -24.39 -15.24
C GLN A 420 -32.88 -23.37 -16.28
N THR A 421 -33.96 -22.64 -15.97
CA THR A 421 -34.48 -21.57 -16.83
C THR A 421 -34.14 -20.22 -16.22
N CYS A 422 -33.45 -19.37 -16.98
CA CYS A 422 -33.09 -18.03 -16.50
C CYS A 422 -34.37 -17.17 -16.41
N PRO A 423 -34.66 -16.55 -15.26
CA PRO A 423 -35.88 -15.75 -15.09
C PRO A 423 -35.82 -14.40 -15.82
N VAL A 424 -34.64 -14.00 -16.30
CA VAL A 424 -34.33 -12.70 -16.90
C VAL A 424 -33.60 -12.84 -18.23
N GLN A 425 -33.49 -11.75 -19.00
CA GLN A 425 -32.83 -11.74 -20.31
C GLN A 425 -31.65 -10.76 -20.33
N PRO A 426 -30.55 -11.05 -21.07
CA PRO A 426 -30.36 -12.26 -21.86
C PRO A 426 -30.04 -13.48 -20.98
N GLU A 427 -30.48 -14.68 -21.37
CA GLU A 427 -30.30 -15.91 -20.58
C GLU A 427 -28.84 -16.21 -20.21
N THR A 428 -27.89 -15.68 -20.98
CA THR A 428 -26.44 -15.85 -20.78
C THR A 428 -25.91 -15.25 -19.48
N ILE A 429 -26.67 -14.40 -18.79
CA ILE A 429 -26.25 -13.82 -17.50
C ILE A 429 -26.44 -14.80 -16.33
N CYS A 430 -27.27 -15.83 -16.51
CA CYS A 430 -27.49 -16.86 -15.50
C CYS A 430 -26.37 -17.90 -15.53
N GLN A 431 -25.76 -18.15 -14.37
CA GLN A 431 -24.81 -19.24 -14.15
C GLN A 431 -25.47 -20.30 -13.27
N PHE A 432 -25.64 -21.51 -13.78
CA PHE A 432 -26.33 -22.64 -13.12
C PHE A 432 -25.37 -23.75 -12.69
#